data_AF-A0A7N2MXC6-F1
#
_entry.id   AF-A0A7N2MXC6-F1
#
_cell.length_a   1.000
_cell.length_b   1.000
_cell.length_c   1.000
_cell.angle_alpha   90.00
_cell.angle_beta   90.00
_cell.angle_gamma   90.00
#
_symmetry.space_group_name_H-M   'P 1'
#
loop_
_entity.id
_entity.type
_entity.pdbx_description
1 polymer ?
#
loop_
_entity_poly.entity_id
_entity_poly.type
_entity_poly.pdbx_seq_one_letter_code
_entity_poly.pdbx_strand_id
1 'polypeptide(L)'
;MGSITAATKPHVVCVAYPLQGHINPMIKLAKLLHHKGFHVTFVNTEYNHKRLLRSRGPNALDGLPDFHFETITDGLPPVDADVSQDVPSLCDSTSKHSLVPLRNLLSKLNDTSSSMYRL
;
A
#
# COMPACT_ATOMS: atom_id res chain seq x y z
N MET A 1 8.25 39.08 7.61
CA MET A 1 8.79 37.95 6.83
C MET A 1 8.21 36.68 7.44
N GLY A 2 7.08 36.21 6.92
CA GLY A 2 6.39 35.02 7.45
C GLY A 2 7.17 33.77 7.10
N SER A 3 7.52 32.97 8.11
CA SER A 3 8.11 31.65 7.93
C SER A 3 7.08 30.75 7.25
N ILE A 4 7.38 30.29 6.03
CA ILE A 4 6.61 29.24 5.37
C ILE A 4 6.96 27.96 6.14
N THR A 5 6.18 27.62 7.16
CA THR A 5 6.14 26.24 7.63
C THR A 5 5.64 25.43 6.45
N ALA A 6 6.47 24.53 5.92
CA ALA A 6 6.02 23.61 4.88
C ALA A 6 4.80 22.86 5.44
N ALA A 7 3.61 23.19 4.96
CA ALA A 7 2.38 22.56 5.41
C ALA A 7 2.51 21.06 5.12
N THR A 8 2.52 20.26 6.18
CA THR A 8 2.73 18.82 6.07
C THR A 8 1.53 18.20 5.39
N LYS A 9 1.77 17.47 4.29
CA LYS A 9 0.69 16.80 3.57
C LYS A 9 0.08 15.74 4.49
N PRO A 10 -1.26 15.70 4.66
CA PRO A 10 -1.88 14.61 5.40
C PRO A 10 -1.58 13.27 4.72
N HIS A 11 -1.18 12.27 5.52
CA HIS A 11 -0.86 10.93 5.03
C HIS A 11 -2.09 10.04 5.08
N VAL A 12 -2.41 9.40 3.96
CA VAL A 12 -3.41 8.34 3.87
C VAL A 12 -2.77 7.01 3.48
N VAL A 13 -3.13 5.96 4.22
CA VAL A 13 -2.75 4.58 3.92
C VAL A 13 -3.97 3.87 3.33
N CYS A 14 -3.90 3.51 2.05
CA CYS A 14 -4.98 2.84 1.33
C CYS A 14 -4.75 1.33 1.35
N VAL A 15 -5.64 0.60 2.02
CA VAL A 15 -5.60 -0.87 2.09
C VAL A 15 -6.84 -1.43 1.38
N ALA A 16 -6.63 -2.10 0.25
CA ALA A 16 -7.71 -2.80 -0.46
C ALA A 16 -7.77 -4.27 -0.02
N TYR A 17 -8.95 -4.87 -0.08
CA TYR A 17 -9.04 -6.33 -0.04
C TYR A 17 -8.30 -6.92 -1.26
N PRO A 18 -7.50 -7.99 -1.10
CA PRO A 18 -6.53 -8.44 -2.11
C PRO A 18 -7.13 -9.19 -3.32
N LEU A 19 -8.26 -8.71 -3.83
CA LEU A 19 -8.87 -9.15 -5.08
C LEU A 19 -8.91 -7.99 -6.08
N GLN A 20 -8.68 -8.30 -7.36
CA GLN A 20 -8.58 -7.31 -8.44
C GLN A 20 -9.80 -6.37 -8.52
N GLY A 21 -11.00 -6.89 -8.23
CA GLY A 21 -12.25 -6.11 -8.18
C GLY A 21 -12.25 -5.01 -7.12
N HIS A 22 -11.45 -5.14 -6.06
CA HIS A 22 -11.29 -4.14 -4.99
C HIS A 22 -10.04 -3.28 -5.17
N ILE A 23 -8.95 -3.87 -5.66
CA ILE A 23 -7.67 -3.17 -5.88
C ILE A 23 -7.83 -2.03 -6.90
N ASN A 24 -8.46 -2.29 -8.05
CA ASN A 24 -8.58 -1.30 -9.11
C ASN A 24 -9.36 -0.04 -8.69
N PRO A 25 -10.56 -0.16 -8.07
CA PRO A 25 -11.25 1.00 -7.52
C PRO A 25 -10.45 1.73 -6.45
N MET A 26 -9.78 1.01 -5.54
CA MET A 26 -8.98 1.63 -4.49
C MET A 26 -7.79 2.41 -5.06
N ILE A 27 -7.11 1.90 -6.11
CA ILE A 27 -6.03 2.63 -6.78
C ILE A 27 -6.55 3.93 -7.42
N LYS A 28 -7.75 3.90 -8.03
CA LYS A 28 -8.37 5.11 -8.57
C LYS A 28 -8.66 6.13 -7.46
N LEU A 29 -9.19 5.68 -6.33
CA LEU A 29 -9.41 6.55 -5.16
C LEU A 29 -8.09 7.12 -4.61
N ALA A 30 -7.05 6.29 -4.47
CA ALA A 30 -5.73 6.70 -4.03
C ALA A 30 -5.13 7.79 -4.94
N LYS A 31 -5.27 7.65 -6.26
CA LYS A 31 -4.86 8.68 -7.23
C LYS A 31 -5.64 9.99 -7.06
N LEU A 32 -6.94 9.92 -6.80
CA LEU A 32 -7.75 11.12 -6.52
C LEU A 32 -7.31 11.81 -5.22
N LEU A 33 -7.03 11.05 -4.16
CA LEU A 33 -6.53 11.58 -2.90
C LEU A 33 -5.17 12.26 -3.08
N HIS A 34 -4.24 11.62 -3.80
CA HIS A 34 -2.95 12.23 -4.14
C HIS A 34 -3.14 13.55 -4.91
N HIS A 35 -4.03 13.58 -5.90
CA HIS A 35 -4.35 14.81 -6.63
C HIS A 35 -4.96 15.92 -5.74
N LYS A 36 -5.59 15.54 -4.62
CA LYS A 36 -6.11 16.48 -3.60
C LYS A 36 -5.07 16.90 -2.55
N GLY A 37 -3.79 16.51 -2.72
CA GLY A 37 -2.69 16.96 -1.87
C GLY A 37 -2.33 16.03 -0.72
N PHE A 38 -2.84 14.79 -0.71
CA PHE A 38 -2.44 13.79 0.27
C PHE A 38 -1.12 13.13 -0.12
N HIS A 39 -0.30 12.82 0.89
CA HIS A 39 0.73 11.80 0.77
C HIS A 39 0.04 10.43 0.85
N VAL A 40 0.31 9.54 -0.10
CA VAL A 40 -0.42 8.28 -0.26
C VAL A 40 0.55 7.10 -0.12
N THR A 41 0.20 6.16 0.74
CA THR A 41 0.78 4.81 0.72
C THR A 41 -0.29 3.82 0.33
N PHE A 42 -0.13 3.18 -0.83
CA PHE A 42 -0.99 2.09 -1.26
C PHE A 42 -0.41 0.75 -0.82
N VAL A 43 -1.17 -0.03 -0.07
CA VAL A 43 -0.72 -1.32 0.47
C VAL A 43 -1.22 -2.45 -0.42
N ASN A 44 -0.29 -3.19 -1.02
CA ASN A 44 -0.56 -4.45 -1.72
C ASN A 44 -0.28 -5.64 -0.81
N THR A 45 -0.81 -6.81 -1.17
CA THR A 45 -0.21 -8.05 -0.70
C THR A 45 1.06 -8.33 -1.49
N GLU A 46 2.03 -9.04 -0.91
CA GLU A 46 3.23 -9.46 -1.63
C GLU A 46 2.90 -10.20 -2.94
N TYR A 47 1.86 -11.03 -2.92
CA TYR A 47 1.35 -11.73 -4.08
C TYR A 47 0.90 -10.76 -5.20
N ASN A 48 0.01 -9.82 -4.87
CA ASN A 48 -0.50 -8.85 -5.84
C ASN A 48 0.60 -7.88 -6.33
N HIS A 49 1.54 -7.53 -5.46
CA HIS A 49 2.70 -6.72 -5.83
C HIS A 49 3.57 -7.42 -6.88
N LYS A 50 3.93 -8.69 -6.65
CA LYS A 50 4.70 -9.49 -7.61
C LYS A 50 3.98 -9.68 -8.94
N ARG A 51 2.67 -9.94 -8.92
CA ARG A 51 1.85 -10.05 -10.15
C ARG A 51 1.82 -8.76 -10.95
N LEU A 52 1.74 -7.62 -10.28
CA LEU A 52 1.74 -6.33 -10.94
C LEU A 52 3.08 -6.03 -11.62
N LEU A 53 4.20 -6.33 -10.94
CA LEU A 53 5.54 -6.21 -11.54
C LEU A 53 5.74 -7.17 -12.72
N ARG A 54 5.24 -8.41 -12.64
CA ARG A 54 5.29 -9.37 -13.76
C ARG A 54 4.50 -8.89 -14.98
N SER A 55 3.31 -8.36 -14.76
CA SER A 55 2.41 -7.94 -15.84
C SER A 55 2.75 -6.59 -16.47
N ARG A 56 3.37 -5.67 -15.72
CA ARG A 56 3.62 -4.29 -16.16
C ARG A 56 5.10 -3.87 -16.15
N GLY A 57 5.99 -4.75 -15.74
CA GLY A 57 7.43 -4.50 -15.66
C GLY A 57 7.93 -4.03 -14.29
N PRO A 58 9.26 -3.99 -14.08
CA PRO A 58 9.87 -3.67 -12.79
C PRO A 58 9.53 -2.27 -12.28
N ASN A 59 9.27 -1.34 -13.19
CA ASN A 59 8.98 0.07 -12.89
C ASN A 59 7.48 0.35 -12.67
N ALA A 60 6.63 -0.69 -12.69
CA ALA A 60 5.17 -0.52 -12.61
C ALA A 60 4.69 0.08 -11.28
N LEU A 61 5.55 0.00 -10.26
CA LEU A 61 5.32 0.48 -8.90
C LEU A 61 6.26 1.61 -8.52
N ASP A 62 6.98 2.16 -9.50
CA ASP A 62 7.73 3.41 -9.33
C ASP A 62 6.71 4.50 -9.00
N GLY A 63 6.73 4.89 -7.73
CA GLY A 63 5.82 5.86 -7.17
C GLY A 63 6.04 7.28 -7.72
N LEU A 64 5.19 8.19 -7.26
CA LEU A 64 5.49 9.62 -7.31
C LEU A 64 6.16 10.01 -5.98
N PRO A 65 6.78 11.20 -5.86
CA PRO A 65 7.44 11.63 -4.62
C PRO A 65 6.58 11.50 -3.34
N ASP A 66 5.25 11.57 -3.49
CA ASP A 66 4.28 11.43 -2.40
C ASP A 66 3.23 10.33 -2.66
N PHE A 67 3.55 9.36 -3.52
CA PHE A 67 2.71 8.19 -3.79
C PHE A 67 3.59 6.95 -3.78
N HIS A 68 3.51 6.17 -2.71
CA HIS A 68 4.32 4.97 -2.54
C HIS A 68 3.47 3.71 -2.52
N PHE A 69 4.10 2.61 -2.93
CA PHE A 69 3.56 1.26 -2.75
C PHE A 69 4.33 0.56 -1.64
N GLU A 70 3.61 -0.04 -0.72
CA GLU A 70 4.15 -0.90 0.34
C GLU A 70 3.46 -2.26 0.28
N THR A 71 4.05 -3.26 0.94
CA THR A 71 3.52 -4.63 0.93
C THR A 71 3.32 -5.18 2.33
N ILE A 72 2.30 -6.03 2.46
CA ILE A 72 2.11 -6.94 3.59
C ILE A 72 1.90 -8.37 3.09
N THR A 73 2.16 -9.36 3.95
CA THR A 73 1.77 -10.75 3.66
C THR A 73 0.25 -10.94 3.85
N ASP A 74 -0.35 -11.78 3.00
CA ASP A 74 -1.73 -12.27 3.14
C ASP A 74 -1.83 -13.58 3.93
N GLY A 75 -0.69 -14.09 4.42
CA GLY A 75 -0.59 -15.33 5.20
C GLY A 75 -0.68 -16.61 4.36
N LEU A 76 -0.91 -16.52 3.06
CA LEU A 76 -0.95 -17.70 2.19
C LEU A 76 0.47 -18.09 1.74
N PRO A 77 0.72 -19.38 1.47
CA PRO A 77 1.97 -19.81 0.86
C PRO A 77 2.21 -19.10 -0.48
N PRO A 78 3.47 -18.77 -0.81
CA PRO A 78 3.79 -18.17 -2.10
C PRO A 78 3.41 -19.13 -3.24
N VAL A 79 2.59 -18.64 -4.16
CA VAL A 79 2.23 -19.36 -5.38
C VAL A 79 2.98 -18.73 -6.54
N ASP A 80 3.78 -19.53 -7.24
CA ASP A 80 4.53 -19.07 -8.42
C ASP A 80 3.75 -19.27 -9.73
N ALA A 81 2.48 -18.89 -9.71
CA ALA A 81 1.58 -18.93 -10.86
C ALA A 81 0.77 -17.63 -10.92
N ASP A 82 0.54 -17.11 -12.12
CA ASP A 82 -0.29 -15.92 -12.33
C ASP A 82 -1.77 -16.30 -12.36
N VAL A 83 -2.30 -16.74 -11.22
CA VAL A 83 -3.69 -17.19 -11.07
C VAL A 83 -4.43 -16.39 -9.99
N SER A 84 -5.75 -16.40 -10.00
CA SER A 84 -6.50 -15.87 -8.86
C SER A 84 -6.30 -16.78 -7.65
N GLN A 85 -6.06 -16.20 -6.47
CA GLN A 85 -6.06 -16.97 -5.22
C GLN A 85 -7.49 -17.45 -4.91
N ASP A 86 -7.59 -18.62 -4.29
CA ASP A 86 -8.87 -19.14 -3.80
C ASP A 86 -9.48 -18.17 -2.78
N VAL A 87 -10.71 -17.72 -3.05
CA VAL A 87 -11.36 -16.64 -2.28
C VAL A 87 -11.64 -17.06 -0.83
N PRO A 88 -12.23 -18.23 -0.53
CA PRO A 88 -12.39 -18.70 0.84
C PRO A 88 -11.07 -18.76 1.62
N SER A 89 -10.02 -19.34 1.03
CA SER A 89 -8.70 -19.44 1.66
C SER A 89 -8.09 -18.06 1.93
N LEU A 90 -8.24 -17.13 0.99
CA LEU A 90 -7.76 -15.76 1.14
C LEU A 90 -8.52 -15.00 2.23
N CYS A 91 -9.85 -15.14 2.32
CA CYS A 91 -10.67 -14.60 3.41
C CYS A 91 -10.20 -15.12 4.77
N ASP A 92 -10.08 -16.45 4.92
CA ASP A 92 -9.67 -17.07 6.19
C ASP A 92 -8.26 -16.62 6.59
N SER A 93 -7.31 -16.69 5.66
CA SER A 93 -5.91 -16.32 5.90
C SER A 93 -5.75 -14.85 6.26
N THR A 94 -6.33 -13.94 5.47
CA THR A 94 -6.21 -12.49 5.74
C THR A 94 -6.83 -12.10 7.07
N SER A 95 -7.96 -12.72 7.46
CA SER A 95 -8.61 -12.47 8.74
C SER A 95 -7.74 -12.84 9.95
N LYS A 96 -6.88 -13.87 9.80
CA LYS A 96 -6.02 -14.38 10.87
C LYS A 96 -4.64 -13.75 10.87
N HIS A 97 -4.10 -13.42 9.70
CA HIS A 97 -2.67 -13.16 9.54
C HIS A 97 -2.32 -11.73 9.13
N SER A 98 -3.22 -10.96 8.50
CA SER A 98 -2.86 -9.64 7.97
C SER A 98 -2.81 -8.52 9.00
N LEU A 99 -3.36 -8.73 10.21
CA LEU A 99 -3.44 -7.68 11.23
C LEU A 99 -2.06 -7.28 11.79
N VAL A 100 -1.21 -8.27 12.11
CA VAL A 100 0.12 -8.00 12.67
C VAL A 100 1.03 -7.31 11.63
N PRO A 101 1.17 -7.81 10.39
CA PRO A 101 1.90 -7.12 9.33
C PRO A 101 1.41 -5.69 9.08
N LEU A 102 0.09 -5.48 9.05
CA LEU A 102 -0.47 -4.14 8.87
C LEU A 102 -0.08 -3.20 10.02
N ARG A 103 -0.15 -3.64 11.27
CA ARG A 103 0.29 -2.83 12.43
C ARG A 103 1.78 -2.49 12.36
N ASN A 104 2.62 -3.45 11.98
CA ASN A 104 4.06 -3.23 11.84
C ASN A 104 4.35 -2.19 10.75
N LEU A 105 3.66 -2.29 9.61
CA LEU A 105 3.77 -1.30 8.54
C LEU A 105 3.35 0.10 9.01
N LEU A 106 2.20 0.21 9.70
CA LEU A 106 1.73 1.50 10.23
C LEU A 106 2.72 2.10 11.24
N SER A 107 3.32 1.30 12.11
CA SER A 107 4.38 1.77 13.03
C SER A 107 5.57 2.32 12.27
N LYS A 108 6.09 1.57 11.28
CA LYS A 108 7.21 2.02 10.42
C LYS A 108 6.92 3.35 9.74
N LEU A 109 5.71 3.52 9.20
CA LEU A 109 5.30 4.75 8.52
C LEU A 109 5.25 5.93 9.49
N ASN A 110 4.73 5.73 10.70
CA ASN A 110 4.67 6.76 11.74
C ASN A 110 6.07 7.17 12.23
N ASP A 111 7.00 6.23 12.39
CA ASP A 111 8.37 6.51 12.82
C ASP A 111 9.13 7.31 11.75
N THR A 112 8.92 6.97 10.47
CA THR A 112 9.52 7.69 9.33
C THR A 112 9.04 9.14 9.29
N SER A 113 7.74 9.37 9.52
CA SER A 113 7.18 10.73 9.61
C SER A 113 7.79 11.52 10.77
N SER A 114 7.98 10.88 11.93
CA SER A 114 8.52 11.52 13.14
C SER A 114 10.00 11.91 12.99
N SER A 115 10.77 11.16 12.21
CA SER A 115 12.18 11.47 11.94
C SER A 115 12.35 12.69 11.01
N MET A 116 11.39 12.96 10.12
CA MET A 116 11.42 14.13 9.24
C MET A 116 11.23 15.46 10.00
N TYR A 117 10.69 15.42 11.23
CA TYR A 117 10.43 16.60 12.07
C TYR A 117 11.49 16.85 13.15
N ARG A 118 12.60 16.08 13.17
CA ARG A 118 13.67 16.19 14.18
C ARG A 118 14.95 16.89 13.69
N LEU A 119 14.89 17.61 12.57
CA LEU A 119 15.96 18.46 12.05
C LEU A 119 15.52 19.93 12.11
#